data_AF-A0A2D4GGC0-F1
#
_entry.id   AF-A0A2D4GGC0-F1
#
_cell.length_a   1.000
_cell.length_b   1.000
_cell.length_c   1.000
_cell.angle_alpha   90.00
_cell.angle_beta   90.00
_cell.angle_gamma   90.00
#
_symmetry.space_group_name_H-M   'P 1'
#
loop_
_entity.id
_entity.type
_entity.pdbx_description
1 polymer ?
#
loop_
_entity_poly.entity_id
_entity_poly.type
_entity_poly.pdbx_seq_one_letter_code
_entity_poly.pdbx_strand_id
1 'polypeptide(L)'
;QLKKTYFNVLIKPETLAKDIRLLILEHCRWSMIDKYEALMKGLSVDSLLLFVKAFKSQLFAEGLVQGNFTSSESKEFLNYVNEKLHFLPLVHPCPVQFRVMDLPCAHLLCKVK
;
A
#
# COMPACT_ATOMS: atom_id res chain seq x y z
N GLN A 1 -14.18 4.95 14.72
CA GLN A 1 -14.76 4.27 13.54
C GLN A 1 -13.82 3.23 12.93
N LEU A 2 -12.58 3.60 12.55
CA LEU A 2 -11.61 2.67 11.92
C LEU A 2 -11.32 1.38 12.72
N LYS A 3 -11.14 1.49 14.05
CA LYS A 3 -10.94 0.32 14.95
C LYS A 3 -12.05 -0.72 14.80
N LYS A 4 -13.31 -0.27 14.78
CA LYS A 4 -14.50 -1.13 14.61
C LYS A 4 -14.53 -1.76 13.22
N THR A 5 -14.17 -1.00 12.18
CA THR A 5 -14.08 -1.53 10.81
C THR A 5 -13.06 -2.66 10.71
N TYR A 6 -11.86 -2.47 11.26
CA TYR A 6 -10.81 -3.50 11.20
C TYR A 6 -11.20 -4.74 12.01
N PHE A 7 -11.76 -4.56 13.20
CA PHE A 7 -12.28 -5.69 13.99
C PHE A 7 -13.37 -6.47 13.23
N ASN A 8 -14.33 -5.77 12.63
CA ASN A 8 -15.40 -6.40 11.84
C ASN A 8 -14.88 -7.16 10.61
N VAL A 9 -13.74 -6.75 10.05
CA VAL A 9 -13.08 -7.48 8.96
C VAL A 9 -12.39 -8.74 9.48
N LEU A 10 -11.71 -8.65 10.63
CA LEU A 10 -11.00 -9.78 11.22
C LEU A 10 -11.91 -10.95 11.60
N ILE A 11 -13.12 -10.66 12.08
CA ILE A 11 -14.07 -11.71 12.50
C ILE A 11 -14.82 -12.36 11.33
N LYS A 12 -14.60 -11.91 10.08
CA LYS A 12 -15.23 -12.50 8.89
C LYS A 12 -14.33 -13.58 8.30
N PRO A 13 -14.70 -14.87 8.37
CA PRO A 13 -13.83 -15.98 7.94
C PRO A 13 -13.40 -15.86 6.47
N GLU A 14 -14.29 -15.42 5.59
CA GLU A 14 -14.01 -15.30 4.15
C GLU A 14 -12.97 -14.22 3.85
N THR A 15 -12.91 -13.19 4.69
CA THR A 15 -11.92 -12.12 4.53
C THR A 15 -10.57 -12.55 5.11
N LEU A 16 -10.58 -13.22 6.26
CA LEU A 16 -9.38 -13.78 6.86
C LEU A 16 -8.70 -14.82 5.95
N ALA A 17 -9.48 -15.73 5.36
CA ALA A 17 -8.94 -16.74 4.44
C ALA A 17 -8.23 -16.11 3.23
N LYS A 18 -8.80 -15.03 2.66
CA LYS A 18 -8.18 -14.26 1.58
C LYS A 18 -6.92 -13.55 2.06
N ASP A 19 -6.92 -12.95 3.24
CA ASP A 19 -5.76 -12.25 3.79
C ASP A 19 -4.59 -13.20 4.04
N ILE A 20 -4.84 -14.38 4.64
CA ILE A 20 -3.83 -15.43 4.84
C ILE A 20 -3.24 -15.88 3.51
N ARG A 21 -4.08 -16.15 2.51
CA ARG A 21 -3.60 -16.54 1.17
C ARG A 21 -2.66 -15.48 0.59
N LEU A 22 -3.03 -14.20 0.70
CA LEU A 22 -2.19 -13.10 0.19
C LEU A 22 -0.92 -12.92 1.04
N LEU A 23 -0.95 -13.18 2.35
CA LEU A 23 0.25 -13.15 3.20
C LEU A 23 1.27 -14.22 2.84
N ILE A 24 0.81 -15.39 2.37
CA ILE A 24 1.68 -16.46 1.89
C ILE A 24 2.28 -16.09 0.53
N LEU A 25 1.50 -15.44 -0.34
CA LEU A 25 1.88 -15.19 -1.73
C LEU A 25 2.65 -13.88 -1.92
N GLU A 26 2.31 -12.80 -1.23
CA GLU A 26 2.87 -11.47 -1.49
C GLU A 26 4.06 -11.14 -0.58
N HIS A 27 5.13 -10.64 -1.18
CA HIS A 27 6.28 -10.17 -0.43
C HIS A 27 5.96 -8.89 0.38
N CYS A 28 6.41 -8.80 1.64
CA CYS A 28 6.23 -7.64 2.52
C CYS A 28 4.76 -7.20 2.78
N ARG A 29 3.80 -8.14 2.74
CA ARG A 29 2.40 -7.82 3.06
C ARG A 29 2.18 -7.64 4.56
N TRP A 30 1.48 -6.56 4.93
CA TRP A 30 0.94 -6.37 6.27
C TRP A 30 -0.43 -7.04 6.43
N SER A 31 -0.58 -7.90 7.44
CA SER A 31 -1.85 -8.57 7.72
C SER A 31 -2.89 -7.60 8.30
N MET A 32 -4.17 -7.98 8.24
CA MET A 32 -5.22 -7.24 8.95
C MET A 32 -5.02 -7.26 10.47
N ILE A 33 -4.37 -8.31 11.01
CA ILE A 33 -4.04 -8.41 12.44
C ILE A 33 -2.99 -7.36 12.79
N ASP A 34 -1.88 -7.29 12.04
CA ASP A 34 -0.80 -6.31 12.27
C ASP A 34 -1.34 -4.87 12.23
N LYS A 35 -2.19 -4.58 11.23
CA LYS A 35 -2.84 -3.26 11.08
C LYS A 35 -3.75 -2.94 12.26
N TYR A 36 -4.51 -3.91 12.75
CA TYR A 36 -5.39 -3.72 13.91
C TYR A 36 -4.59 -3.50 15.18
N GLU A 37 -3.55 -4.31 15.43
CA GLU A 37 -2.68 -4.15 16.58
C GLU A 37 -1.98 -2.79 16.60
N ALA A 38 -1.40 -2.37 15.47
CA ALA A 38 -0.79 -1.05 15.33
C ALA A 38 -1.78 0.08 15.65
N LEU A 39 -3.02 -0.05 15.18
CA LEU A 39 -4.08 0.92 15.47
C LEU A 39 -4.51 0.90 16.94
N MET A 40 -4.49 -0.27 17.59
CA MET A 40 -4.83 -0.41 19.02
C MET A 40 -3.74 0.15 19.93
N LYS A 41 -2.45 0.03 19.54
CA LYS A 41 -1.31 0.69 20.21
C LYS A 41 -1.41 2.22 20.20
N GLY A 42 -2.24 2.77 19.31
CA GLY A 42 -2.50 4.20 19.21
C GLY A 42 -1.61 4.88 18.17
N LEU A 43 -2.14 5.95 17.58
CA LEU A 43 -1.44 6.79 16.62
C LEU A 43 -1.49 8.23 17.14
N SER A 44 -0.36 8.93 17.16
CA SER A 44 -0.31 10.33 17.58
C SER A 44 -0.43 11.25 16.37
N VAL A 45 -0.99 12.45 16.59
CA VAL A 45 -1.03 13.50 15.56
C VAL A 45 0.38 13.86 15.11
N ASP A 46 1.33 13.93 16.03
CA ASP A 46 2.73 14.23 15.70
C ASP A 46 3.34 13.18 14.79
N SER A 47 3.09 11.88 15.05
CA SER A 47 3.56 10.79 14.19
C SER A 47 2.97 10.90 12.78
N LEU A 48 1.70 11.30 12.68
CA LEU A 48 1.03 11.51 11.40
C LEU A 48 1.61 12.72 10.65
N LEU A 49 1.88 13.84 11.34
CA LEU A 49 2.46 15.03 10.73
C LEU A 49 3.90 14.76 10.23
N LEU A 50 4.70 14.05 11.02
CA LEU A 50 6.03 13.60 10.61
C LEU A 50 5.95 12.67 9.40
N PHE A 51 5.03 11.71 9.42
CA PHE A 51 4.79 10.83 8.28
C PHE A 51 4.40 11.62 7.03
N VAL A 52 3.46 12.56 7.10
CA VAL A 52 3.03 13.36 5.94
C VAL A 52 4.20 14.16 5.36
N LYS A 53 5.03 14.75 6.22
CA LYS A 53 6.23 15.48 5.78
C LYS A 53 7.23 14.56 5.08
N ALA A 54 7.52 13.40 5.67
CA ALA A 54 8.43 12.42 5.10
C ALA A 54 7.90 11.84 3.78
N PHE A 55 6.62 11.47 3.75
CA PHE A 55 5.95 10.88 2.59
C PHE A 55 5.98 11.80 1.36
N LYS A 56 5.77 13.10 1.54
CA LYS A 56 5.79 14.07 0.45
C LYS A 56 7.19 14.52 0.03
N SER A 57 8.22 14.22 0.84
CA SER A 57 9.57 14.74 0.58
C SER A 57 10.19 14.19 -0.70
N GLN A 58 9.92 12.92 -1.01
CA GLN A 58 10.42 12.25 -2.20
C GLN A 58 9.33 11.39 -2.83
N LEU A 59 8.98 11.64 -4.09
CA LEU A 59 7.93 10.92 -4.80
C LEU A 59 8.31 10.65 -6.25
N PHE A 60 7.58 9.72 -6.86
CA PHE A 60 7.53 9.51 -8.30
C PHE A 60 6.07 9.65 -8.72
N ALA A 61 5.80 10.55 -9.65
CA ALA A 61 4.46 10.80 -10.16
C ALA A 61 4.35 10.24 -11.58
N GLU A 62 3.40 9.32 -11.77
CA GLU A 62 3.03 8.77 -13.06
C GLU A 62 1.52 8.89 -13.21
N GLY A 63 1.07 9.26 -14.41
CA GLY A 63 -0.34 9.52 -14.68
C GLY A 63 -0.73 8.99 -16.05
N LEU A 64 -1.91 8.38 -16.12
CA LEU A 64 -2.58 8.02 -17.36
C LEU A 64 -3.64 9.08 -17.68
N VAL A 65 -3.48 9.78 -18.80
CA VAL A 65 -4.49 10.71 -19.31
C VAL A 65 -5.20 10.06 -20.48
N GLN A 66 -6.53 9.96 -20.39
CA GLN A 66 -7.37 9.32 -21.40
C GLN A 66 -8.62 10.16 -21.66
N GLY A 67 -8.91 10.40 -22.94
CA GLY A 67 -10.08 11.15 -23.38
C GLY A 67 -9.74 12.23 -24.39
N ASN A 68 -10.59 13.24 -24.46
CA ASN A 68 -10.42 14.39 -25.36
C ASN A 68 -9.44 15.41 -24.77
N PHE A 69 -8.16 15.05 -24.75
CA PHE A 69 -7.07 15.91 -24.32
C PHE A 69 -5.97 15.92 -25.38
N THR A 70 -5.38 17.08 -25.57
CA THR A 70 -4.15 17.22 -26.34
C THR A 70 -2.94 16.73 -25.55
N SER A 71 -1.84 16.49 -26.27
CA SER A 71 -0.58 16.12 -25.62
C SER A 71 -0.05 17.23 -24.69
N SER A 72 -0.27 18.51 -25.04
CA SER A 72 0.15 19.65 -24.22
C SER A 72 -0.64 19.72 -22.92
N GLU A 73 -1.98 19.66 -22.98
CA GLU A 73 -2.84 19.70 -21.79
C GLU A 73 -2.48 18.56 -20.81
N SER A 74 -2.19 17.37 -21.36
CA SER A 74 -1.79 16.21 -20.55
C SER A 74 -0.47 16.45 -19.80
N LYS A 75 0.52 17.06 -20.47
CA LYS A 75 1.83 17.38 -19.86
C LYS A 75 1.72 18.51 -18.85
N GLU A 76 0.95 19.54 -19.18
CA GLU A 76 0.69 20.67 -18.28
C GLU A 76 -0.01 20.22 -16.99
N PHE A 77 -0.92 19.25 -17.08
CA PHE A 77 -1.54 18.67 -15.89
C PHE A 77 -0.52 17.99 -14.96
N LEU A 78 0.38 17.19 -15.52
CA LEU A 78 1.46 16.57 -14.74
C LEU A 78 2.41 17.62 -14.14
N ASN A 79 2.75 18.66 -14.90
CA ASN A 79 3.56 19.77 -14.42
C ASN A 79 2.89 20.49 -13.25
N TYR A 80 1.59 20.78 -13.35
CA TYR A 80 0.83 21.37 -12.26
C TYR A 80 0.87 20.51 -10.98
N VAL A 81 0.74 19.18 -11.10
CA VAL A 81 0.85 18.28 -9.94
C VAL A 81 2.24 18.32 -9.32
N ASN A 82 3.28 18.27 -10.14
CA ASN A 82 4.67 18.35 -9.68
C ASN A 82 4.97 19.67 -8.98
N GLU A 83 4.49 20.79 -9.55
CA GLU A 83 4.59 22.11 -8.94
C GLU A 83 3.82 22.19 -7.62
N LYS A 84 2.58 21.68 -7.54
CA LYS A 84 1.81 21.79 -6.28
C LYS A 84 2.38 20.95 -5.15
N LEU A 85 2.98 19.81 -5.45
CA LEU A 85 3.51 18.90 -4.44
C LEU A 85 4.96 19.19 -4.06
N HIS A 86 5.75 19.84 -4.93
CA HIS A 86 7.13 20.25 -4.69
C HIS A 86 8.00 19.14 -4.04
N PHE A 87 7.87 17.91 -4.51
CA PHE A 87 8.65 16.77 -4.02
C PHE A 87 9.99 16.65 -4.75
N LEU A 88 10.95 15.97 -4.12
CA LEU A 88 12.19 15.53 -4.77
C LEU A 88 11.97 14.18 -5.49
N PRO A 89 12.70 13.88 -6.57
CA PRO A 89 12.64 12.55 -7.18
C PRO A 89 13.04 11.44 -6.20
N LEU A 90 12.49 10.24 -6.37
CA LEU A 90 12.96 9.05 -5.64
C LEU A 90 14.44 8.79 -5.93
N VAL A 91 15.23 8.52 -4.89
CA VAL A 91 16.69 8.22 -5.00
C VAL A 91 16.94 6.89 -5.73
N HIS A 92 16.03 5.94 -5.61
CA HIS A 92 16.12 4.63 -6.25
C HIS A 92 14.87 4.39 -7.11
N PRO A 93 15.00 3.76 -8.28
CA PRO A 93 13.84 3.36 -9.06
C PRO A 93 12.94 2.47 -8.19
N CYS A 94 11.64 2.75 -8.19
CA CYS A 94 10.67 1.95 -7.44
C CYS A 94 10.72 0.52 -7.99
N PRO A 95 11.24 -0.47 -7.24
CA PRO A 95 11.23 -1.84 -7.74
C PRO A 95 9.76 -2.24 -7.91
N VAL A 96 9.42 -2.86 -9.04
CA VAL A 96 8.08 -3.40 -9.30
C VAL A 96 7.64 -4.20 -8.08
N GLN A 97 6.67 -3.67 -7.33
CA GLN A 97 6.39 -4.12 -5.97
C GLN A 97 5.59 -5.42 -5.93
N PHE A 98 4.98 -5.82 -7.05
CA PHE A 98 4.15 -7.02 -7.10
C PHE A 98 4.99 -8.25 -7.47
N ARG A 99 5.70 -8.78 -6.47
CA ARG A 99 6.32 -10.10 -6.54
C ARG A 99 5.48 -11.08 -5.73
N VAL A 100 5.09 -12.15 -6.38
CA VAL A 100 4.43 -13.28 -5.72
C VAL A 100 5.43 -14.43 -5.54
N MET A 101 5.26 -15.20 -4.48
CA MET A 101 6.08 -16.37 -4.18
C MET A 101 5.75 -17.51 -5.14
N ASP A 102 6.79 -18.14 -5.68
CA ASP A 102 6.64 -19.42 -6.37
C ASP A 102 6.32 -20.51 -5.35
N LEU A 103 5.20 -21.20 -5.56
CA LEU A 103 4.82 -22.32 -4.71
C LEU A 103 5.63 -23.56 -5.09
N PRO A 104 6.13 -24.32 -4.10
CA PRO A 104 6.87 -25.54 -4.37
C PRO A 104 5.98 -26.58 -5.08
N CYS A 105 6.54 -27.32 -6.03
CA CYS A 105 5.81 -28.38 -6.75
C CYS A 105 5.50 -29.61 -5.88
N ALA A 106 6.01 -29.68 -4.66
CA ALA A 106 5.76 -30.76 -3.71
C ALA A 106 4.59 -30.41 -2.78
N HIS A 107 3.79 -31.41 -2.40
CA HIS A 107 2.72 -31.24 -1.43
C HIS A 107 3.30 -30.99 -0.03
N LEU A 108 3.14 -29.78 0.49
CA LEU A 108 3.48 -29.45 1.87
C LEU A 108 2.25 -29.61 2.76
N LEU A 109 2.30 -30.55 3.70
CA LEU A 109 1.25 -30.75 4.70
C LEU A 109 1.63 -30.00 5.99
N CYS A 110 0.88 -28.96 6.33
CA CYS A 110 0.96 -28.35 7.66
C CYS A 110 -0.09 -28.99 8.59
N LYS A 111 0.36 -29.82 9.53
CA LYS A 111 -0.49 -30.37 10.59
C LYS A 111 -0.37 -29.49 11.82
N VAL A 112 -1.43 -28.75 12.12
CA VAL A 112 -1.54 -28.00 13.38
C VAL A 112 -1.93 -28.97 14.49
N LYS A 113 -1.22 -28.91 15.62
CA LYS A 113 -1.53 -29.70 16.83
C LYS A 113 -2.61 -29.04 17.66
#